data_AF-A0A841CND0-F1
#
_entry.id   AF-A0A841CND0-F1
#
_cell.length_a   1.000
_cell.length_b   1.000
_cell.length_c   1.000
_cell.angle_alpha   90.00
_cell.angle_beta   90.00
_cell.angle_gamma   90.00
#
_symmetry.space_group_name_H-M   'P 1'
#
loop_
_entity.id
_entity.type
_entity.pdbx_description
1 polymer ?
#
loop_
_entity_poly.entity_id
_entity_poly.type
_entity_poly.pdbx_seq_one_letter_code
_entity_poly.pdbx_strand_id
1 'polypeptide(L)'
;MSRKTQRPKQRPIIVVHRPLGTPLTPAQRRVVDRCRVLPQLLDPLEAELTVSSAVADVATDEEFWAGIIEHAVSLPSRRNDQLLRVLAAMLTGRPREWAAGAVVPMGPALTVGEAWICDRSLDAGYLALICAYRFSAEHAMVFLIDELAGGIVRRAFVTRDVDVARRRLAEQGPLNGIGAEAAHWLLARSYERLDRNPELRVDADVRRTRLLAGRRIALAFG
;
A
#
# COMPACT_ATOMS: atom_id res chain seq x y z
N MET A 1 18.76 39.52 -22.90
CA MET A 1 19.25 38.70 -21.76
C MET A 1 18.39 37.45 -21.66
N SER A 2 18.93 36.27 -21.97
CA SER A 2 18.19 35.00 -22.06
C SER A 2 18.49 34.11 -20.85
N ARG A 3 17.48 33.85 -20.01
CA ARG A 3 17.57 32.94 -18.87
C ARG A 3 17.55 31.49 -19.37
N LYS A 4 18.71 30.84 -19.39
CA LYS A 4 18.84 29.39 -19.60
C LYS A 4 18.14 28.65 -18.45
N THR A 5 17.08 27.93 -18.79
CA THR A 5 16.43 26.94 -17.93
C THR A 5 17.41 25.79 -17.70
N GLN A 6 18.07 25.77 -16.54
CA GLN A 6 18.81 24.59 -16.09
C GLN A 6 17.79 23.50 -15.73
N ARG A 7 17.78 22.41 -16.51
CA ARG A 7 17.08 21.18 -16.13
C ARG A 7 17.71 20.64 -14.84
N PRO A 8 16.91 20.21 -13.84
CA PRO A 8 17.47 19.60 -12.64
C PRO A 8 18.23 18.33 -13.02
N LYS A 9 19.50 18.24 -12.60
CA LYS A 9 20.31 17.02 -12.70
C LYS A 9 19.57 15.90 -11.97
N GLN A 10 19.02 14.95 -12.72
CA GLN A 10 18.58 13.67 -12.15
C GLN A 10 19.76 13.07 -11.40
N ARG A 11 19.56 12.81 -10.11
CA ARG A 11 20.52 12.06 -9.30
C ARG A 11 20.58 10.64 -9.88
N PRO A 12 21.77 10.03 -10.03
CA PRO A 12 21.86 8.64 -10.44
C PRO A 12 21.12 7.78 -9.41
N ILE A 13 20.22 6.94 -9.90
CA ILE A 13 19.52 5.95 -9.07
C ILE A 13 20.59 4.99 -8.56
N ILE A 14 20.99 5.15 -7.30
CA ILE A 14 21.85 4.20 -6.62
C ILE A 14 20.97 2.99 -6.31
N VAL A 15 20.96 2.03 -7.22
CA VAL A 15 20.60 0.64 -6.91
C VAL A 15 21.62 0.20 -5.87
N VAL A 16 21.18 -0.34 -4.74
CA VAL A 16 22.09 -1.06 -3.82
C VAL A 16 22.69 -2.18 -4.66
N HIS A 17 23.91 -1.99 -5.17
CA HIS A 17 24.57 -3.00 -6.01
C HIS A 17 24.97 -4.16 -5.11
N ARG A 18 24.10 -5.16 -5.01
CA ARG A 18 24.52 -6.48 -4.54
C ARG A 18 25.06 -7.27 -5.73
N PRO A 19 26.06 -8.14 -5.51
CA PRO A 19 26.50 -9.07 -6.54
C PRO A 19 25.30 -9.86 -7.09
N LEU A 20 25.20 -9.94 -8.42
CA LEU A 20 24.24 -10.81 -9.10
C LEU A 20 24.33 -12.23 -8.52
N GLY A 21 23.19 -12.79 -8.09
CA GLY A 21 23.13 -14.12 -7.48
C GLY A 21 23.28 -14.15 -5.95
N THR A 22 23.23 -13.00 -5.27
CA THR A 22 23.16 -12.96 -3.79
C THR A 22 21.93 -13.76 -3.32
N PRO A 23 22.10 -14.74 -2.40
CA PRO A 23 20.99 -15.55 -1.94
C PRO A 23 19.98 -14.69 -1.17
N LEU A 24 18.69 -14.97 -1.38
CA LEU A 24 17.63 -14.36 -0.59
C LEU A 24 17.83 -14.64 0.90
N THR A 25 17.64 -13.61 1.72
CA THR A 25 17.54 -13.80 3.17
C THR A 25 16.34 -14.69 3.50
N PRO A 26 16.30 -15.34 4.69
CA PRO A 26 15.15 -16.16 5.09
C PRO A 26 13.81 -15.40 5.05
N ALA A 27 13.81 -14.11 5.38
CA ALA A 27 12.62 -13.26 5.31
C ALA A 27 12.18 -13.02 3.87
N GLN A 28 13.10 -12.65 2.98
CA GLN A 28 12.80 -12.42 1.56
C GLN A 28 12.30 -13.70 0.88
N ARG A 29 12.94 -14.85 1.15
CA ARG A 29 12.53 -16.15 0.62
C ARG A 29 11.10 -16.49 1.03
N ARG A 30 10.77 -16.29 2.31
CA ARG A 30 9.43 -16.53 2.84
C ARG A 30 8.36 -15.70 2.13
N VAL A 31 8.67 -14.44 1.81
CA VAL A 31 7.76 -13.56 1.05
C VAL A 31 7.59 -14.04 -0.38
N VAL A 32 8.69 -14.36 -1.07
CA VAL A 32 8.63 -14.93 -2.43
C VAL A 32 7.77 -16.18 -2.43
N ASP A 33 7.96 -17.09 -1.47
CA ASP A 33 7.19 -18.34 -1.32
C ASP A 33 5.71 -18.13 -1.05
N ARG A 34 5.34 -17.17 -0.19
CA ARG A 34 3.94 -16.79 0.04
C ARG A 34 3.28 -16.21 -1.22
N CYS A 35 4.06 -15.61 -2.12
CA CYS A 35 3.61 -15.06 -3.40
C CYS A 35 3.59 -16.08 -4.55
N ARG A 36 3.71 -17.39 -4.29
CA ARG A 36 3.69 -18.43 -5.35
C ARG A 36 2.42 -18.46 -6.18
N VAL A 37 1.29 -17.99 -5.63
CA VAL A 37 -0.04 -18.01 -6.26
C VAL A 37 -0.26 -16.86 -7.24
N LEU A 38 0.64 -15.87 -7.31
CA LEU A 38 0.45 -14.68 -8.13
C LEU A 38 0.15 -14.97 -9.61
N PRO A 39 0.80 -15.94 -10.29
CA PRO A 39 0.51 -16.23 -11.71
C PRO A 39 -0.92 -16.66 -12.02
N GLN A 40 -1.65 -17.15 -11.01
CA GLN A 40 -3.03 -17.60 -11.13
C GLN A 40 -4.04 -16.48 -10.80
N LEU A 41 -3.59 -15.38 -10.19
CA LEU A 41 -4.46 -14.26 -9.82
C LEU A 41 -4.65 -13.32 -11.00
N LEU A 42 -5.89 -13.22 -11.46
CA LEU A 42 -6.30 -12.30 -12.51
C LEU A 42 -6.80 -10.96 -11.96
N ASP A 43 -7.31 -10.97 -10.72
CA ASP A 43 -7.76 -9.75 -10.05
C ASP A 43 -6.56 -8.98 -9.47
N PRO A 44 -6.34 -7.72 -9.90
CA PRO A 44 -5.31 -6.85 -9.33
C PRO A 44 -5.42 -6.68 -7.82
N LEU A 45 -6.63 -6.59 -7.27
CA LEU A 45 -6.85 -6.43 -5.83
C LEU A 45 -6.38 -7.66 -5.05
N GLU A 46 -6.67 -8.86 -5.55
CA GLU A 46 -6.24 -10.12 -4.92
C GLU A 46 -4.72 -10.27 -4.97
N ALA A 47 -4.10 -9.89 -6.08
CA ALA A 47 -2.65 -9.88 -6.21
C ALA A 47 -1.99 -8.94 -5.19
N GLU A 48 -2.57 -7.75 -5.00
CA GLU A 48 -2.06 -6.78 -4.02
C GLU A 48 -2.23 -7.25 -2.58
N LEU A 49 -3.41 -7.77 -2.23
CA LEU A 49 -3.67 -8.35 -0.92
C LEU A 49 -2.74 -9.51 -0.61
N THR A 50 -2.41 -10.32 -1.62
CA THR A 50 -1.44 -11.42 -1.49
C THR A 50 -0.06 -10.89 -1.13
N VAL A 51 0.47 -9.91 -1.86
CA VAL A 51 1.80 -9.34 -1.58
C VAL A 51 1.83 -8.63 -0.23
N SER A 52 0.81 -7.84 0.09
CA SER A 52 0.74 -7.10 1.35
C SER A 52 0.61 -8.01 2.56
N SER A 53 -0.18 -9.08 2.45
CA SER A 53 -0.25 -10.10 3.50
C SER A 53 1.06 -10.86 3.64
N ALA A 54 1.78 -11.10 2.55
CA ALA A 54 3.05 -11.81 2.58
C ALA A 54 4.12 -11.09 3.41
N VAL A 55 4.10 -9.75 3.44
CA VAL A 55 5.05 -8.90 4.19
C VAL A 55 4.53 -8.41 5.54
N ALA A 56 3.33 -8.80 5.97
CA ALA A 56 2.67 -8.24 7.17
C ALA A 56 3.47 -8.41 8.47
N ASP A 57 4.29 -9.47 8.57
CA ASP A 57 5.12 -9.84 9.70
C ASP A 57 6.61 -9.54 9.48
N VAL A 58 6.96 -8.78 8.44
CA VAL A 58 8.35 -8.49 8.06
C VAL A 58 8.59 -6.98 8.03
N ALA A 59 9.72 -6.55 8.62
CA ALA A 59 10.21 -5.19 8.42
C ALA A 59 10.74 -5.05 6.99
N THR A 60 10.16 -4.14 6.22
CA THR A 60 10.54 -3.91 4.83
C THR A 60 11.23 -2.56 4.70
N ASP A 61 12.53 -2.57 4.41
CA ASP A 61 13.29 -1.40 4.00
C ASP A 61 13.67 -1.50 2.51
N GLU A 62 14.46 -0.54 2.02
CA GLU A 62 14.90 -0.57 0.64
C GLU A 62 15.78 -1.79 0.31
N GLU A 63 16.63 -2.22 1.25
CA GLU A 63 17.52 -3.36 1.04
C GLU A 63 16.74 -4.68 0.96
N PHE A 64 15.68 -4.80 1.76
CA PHE A 64 14.72 -5.89 1.70
C PHE A 64 14.11 -6.01 0.31
N TRP A 65 13.61 -4.90 -0.25
CA TRP A 65 13.00 -4.87 -1.58
C TRP A 65 14.01 -5.08 -2.70
N ALA A 66 15.21 -4.49 -2.60
CA ALA A 66 16.28 -4.67 -3.58
C ALA A 66 16.58 -6.17 -3.79
N GLY A 67 16.76 -6.93 -2.71
CA GLY A 67 17.05 -8.36 -2.83
C GLY A 67 15.91 -9.19 -3.47
N ILE A 68 14.65 -8.84 -3.22
CA ILE A 68 13.51 -9.52 -3.89
C ILE A 68 13.48 -9.18 -5.38
N ILE A 69 13.67 -7.91 -5.73
CA ILE A 69 13.65 -7.44 -7.12
C ILE A 69 14.81 -8.04 -7.92
N GLU A 70 16.03 -8.00 -7.39
CA GLU A 70 17.22 -8.59 -8.01
C GLU A 70 17.09 -10.10 -8.20
N HIS A 71 16.54 -10.81 -7.22
CA HIS A 71 16.25 -12.24 -7.34
C HIS A 71 15.25 -12.52 -8.46
N ALA A 72 14.17 -11.74 -8.52
CA ALA A 72 13.15 -11.92 -9.54
C ALA A 72 13.68 -11.62 -10.96
N VAL A 73 14.53 -10.59 -11.11
CA VAL A 73 15.19 -10.23 -12.36
C VAL A 73 16.21 -11.29 -12.80
N SER A 74 16.98 -11.85 -11.86
CA SER A 74 18.02 -12.85 -12.17
C SER A 74 17.47 -14.23 -12.54
N LEU A 75 16.22 -14.53 -12.21
CA LEU A 75 15.55 -15.80 -12.52
C LEU A 75 14.22 -15.58 -13.27
N PRO A 76 14.24 -15.21 -14.56
CA PRO A 76 13.03 -14.92 -15.32
C PRO A 76 12.07 -16.12 -15.32
N SER A 77 10.84 -15.88 -14.89
CA SER A 77 9.76 -16.86 -14.88
C SER A 77 8.43 -16.14 -14.79
N ARG A 78 7.34 -16.78 -15.24
CA ARG A 78 5.98 -16.21 -15.12
C ARG A 78 5.64 -15.75 -13.69
N ARG A 79 6.18 -16.46 -12.68
CA ARG A 79 6.03 -16.10 -11.26
C ARG A 79 6.77 -14.81 -10.92
N ASN A 80 8.05 -14.73 -11.28
CA ASN A 80 8.88 -13.59 -10.96
C ASN A 80 8.46 -12.35 -11.74
N ASP A 81 8.02 -12.51 -12.99
CA ASP A 81 7.45 -11.44 -13.79
C ASP A 81 6.18 -10.88 -13.15
N GLN A 82 5.27 -11.77 -12.69
CA GLN A 82 4.05 -11.33 -12.04
C GLN A 82 4.34 -10.65 -10.69
N LEU A 83 5.29 -11.17 -9.92
CA LEU A 83 5.74 -10.52 -8.69
C LEU A 83 6.29 -9.11 -8.97
N LEU A 84 7.21 -8.97 -9.93
CA LEU A 84 7.77 -7.68 -10.32
C LEU A 84 6.68 -6.70 -10.78
N ARG A 85 5.69 -7.15 -11.56
CA ARG A 85 4.56 -6.31 -12.01
C ARG A 85 3.73 -5.78 -10.84
N VAL A 86 3.43 -6.63 -9.86
CA VAL A 86 2.68 -6.22 -8.67
C VAL A 86 3.53 -5.28 -7.81
N LEU A 87 4.82 -5.55 -7.62
CA LEU A 87 5.74 -4.67 -6.88
C LEU A 87 5.87 -3.29 -7.55
N ALA A 88 6.02 -3.25 -8.88
CA ALA A 88 6.08 -2.01 -9.65
C ALA A 88 4.80 -1.16 -9.50
N ALA A 89 3.66 -1.80 -9.27
CA ALA A 89 2.38 -1.13 -9.05
C ALA A 89 2.18 -0.70 -7.57
N MET A 90 2.67 -1.48 -6.61
CA MET A 90 2.41 -1.28 -5.18
C MET A 90 3.44 -0.45 -4.43
N LEU A 91 4.73 -0.63 -4.75
CA LEU A 91 5.80 0.03 -4.01
C LEU A 91 5.80 1.54 -4.31
N THR A 92 6.46 2.29 -3.44
CA THR A 92 6.68 3.73 -3.57
C THR A 92 8.17 4.05 -3.48
N GLY A 93 8.58 5.26 -3.86
CA GLY A 93 9.99 5.67 -3.84
C GLY A 93 10.90 4.81 -4.73
N ARG A 94 12.17 4.65 -4.32
CA ARG A 94 13.20 3.92 -5.09
C ARG A 94 12.85 2.46 -5.39
N PRO A 95 12.30 1.65 -4.46
CA PRO A 95 11.90 0.28 -4.76
C PRO A 95 10.90 0.16 -5.92
N ARG A 96 9.99 1.14 -6.05
CA ARG A 96 9.07 1.22 -7.20
C ARG A 96 9.83 1.42 -8.49
N GLU A 97 10.78 2.35 -8.52
CA GLU A 97 11.57 2.68 -9.71
C GLU A 97 12.38 1.46 -10.18
N TRP A 98 12.96 0.69 -9.26
CA TRP A 98 13.70 -0.53 -9.60
C TRP A 98 12.79 -1.59 -10.22
N ALA A 99 11.63 -1.86 -9.62
CA ALA A 99 10.68 -2.83 -10.15
C ALA A 99 10.10 -2.37 -11.51
N ALA A 100 9.74 -1.10 -11.63
CA ALA A 100 9.19 -0.52 -12.86
C ALA A 100 10.23 -0.43 -13.99
N GLY A 101 11.53 -0.33 -13.65
CA GLY A 101 12.62 -0.42 -14.61
C GLY A 101 12.84 -1.83 -15.17
N ALA A 102 12.44 -2.87 -14.43
CA ALA A 102 12.51 -4.26 -14.88
C ALA A 102 11.27 -4.68 -15.70
N VAL A 103 10.07 -4.27 -15.25
CA VAL A 103 8.80 -4.60 -15.93
C VAL A 103 7.81 -3.45 -15.85
N VAL A 104 6.97 -3.32 -16.88
CA VAL A 104 5.84 -2.38 -16.85
C VAL A 104 4.73 -2.96 -15.96
N PRO A 105 4.16 -2.20 -15.01
CA PRO A 105 2.98 -2.60 -14.25
C PRO A 105 1.86 -3.09 -15.18
N MET A 106 1.14 -4.13 -14.77
CA MET A 106 0.03 -4.70 -15.55
C MET A 106 -1.29 -4.58 -14.80
N GLY A 107 -2.36 -4.42 -15.57
CA GLY A 107 -3.72 -4.31 -15.06
C GLY A 107 -4.29 -2.90 -15.24
N PRO A 108 -5.60 -2.73 -15.00
CA PRO A 108 -6.22 -1.41 -15.01
C PRO A 108 -5.54 -0.49 -13.97
N ALA A 109 -5.47 0.80 -14.28
CA ALA A 109 -5.03 1.79 -13.31
C ALA A 109 -6.01 1.84 -12.13
N LEU A 110 -5.48 2.02 -10.92
CA LEU A 110 -6.32 2.21 -9.74
C LEU A 110 -6.83 3.65 -9.73
N THR A 111 -8.14 3.82 -9.74
CA THR A 111 -8.79 5.15 -9.61
C THR A 111 -9.29 5.34 -8.19
N VAL A 112 -9.07 6.54 -7.64
CA VAL A 112 -9.62 6.97 -6.35
C VAL A 112 -11.10 7.33 -6.54
N GLY A 113 -11.96 6.79 -5.68
CA GLY A 113 -13.38 7.06 -5.64
C GLY A 113 -13.76 8.02 -4.51
N GLU A 114 -14.99 7.88 -4.02
CA GLU A 114 -15.53 8.66 -2.92
C GLU A 114 -14.95 8.22 -1.57
N ALA A 115 -15.00 9.13 -0.58
CA ALA A 115 -14.57 8.86 0.78
C ALA A 115 -15.56 9.41 1.79
N TRP A 116 -15.66 8.74 2.94
CA TRP A 116 -16.59 9.09 4.01
C TRP A 116 -15.96 8.94 5.38
N ILE A 117 -16.42 9.76 6.31
CA ILE A 117 -16.07 9.66 7.73
C ILE A 117 -17.32 9.48 8.57
N CYS A 118 -17.23 8.60 9.57
CA CYS A 118 -18.12 8.58 10.71
C CYS A 118 -17.30 9.04 11.92
N ASP A 119 -17.51 10.28 12.33
CA ASP A 119 -16.79 10.89 13.44
C ASP A 119 -17.54 10.64 14.75
N ARG A 120 -16.94 9.84 15.63
CA ARG A 120 -17.39 9.58 16.99
C ARG A 120 -16.29 9.95 17.99
N SER A 121 -15.41 10.87 17.62
CA SER A 121 -14.21 11.20 18.39
C SER A 121 -14.56 11.80 19.76
N LEU A 122 -15.62 12.61 19.83
CA LEU A 122 -16.08 13.21 21.08
C LEU A 122 -16.81 12.20 21.99
N ASP A 123 -17.57 11.29 21.41
CA ASP A 123 -18.45 10.39 22.19
C ASP A 123 -17.79 9.06 22.55
N ALA A 124 -16.93 8.55 21.66
CA ALA A 124 -16.38 7.20 21.74
C ALA A 124 -14.88 7.14 21.40
N GLY A 125 -14.25 8.29 21.12
CA GLY A 125 -12.82 8.37 20.93
C GLY A 125 -12.28 7.83 19.61
N TYR A 126 -13.15 7.60 18.61
CA TYR A 126 -12.72 7.07 17.32
C TYR A 126 -13.31 7.82 16.12
N LEU A 127 -12.59 7.76 15.02
CA LEU A 127 -13.03 8.17 13.70
C LEU A 127 -12.96 6.95 12.77
N ALA A 128 -14.07 6.61 12.11
CA ALA A 128 -14.06 5.61 11.05
C ALA A 128 -13.94 6.30 9.69
N LEU A 129 -13.04 5.81 8.85
CA LEU A 129 -12.78 6.32 7.51
C LEU A 129 -13.02 5.21 6.48
N ILE A 130 -13.80 5.51 5.44
CA ILE A 130 -13.98 4.65 4.27
C ILE A 130 -13.40 5.38 3.06
N CYS A 131 -12.54 4.72 2.30
CA CYS A 131 -12.08 5.20 0.99
C CYS A 131 -12.41 4.17 -0.08
N ALA A 132 -13.20 4.56 -1.08
CA ALA A 132 -13.50 3.72 -2.24
C ALA A 132 -12.42 3.85 -3.32
N TYR A 133 -12.19 2.75 -4.02
CA TYR A 133 -11.24 2.64 -5.11
C TYR A 133 -11.78 1.70 -6.18
N ARG A 134 -11.26 1.83 -7.40
CA ARG A 134 -11.68 0.97 -8.51
C ARG A 134 -10.51 0.61 -9.41
N PHE A 135 -10.42 -0.68 -9.71
CA PHE A 135 -9.65 -1.22 -10.84
C PHE A 135 -10.60 -1.32 -12.03
N SER A 136 -11.18 -2.51 -12.21
CA SER A 136 -12.38 -2.76 -13.01
C SER A 136 -13.63 -2.76 -12.13
N ALA A 137 -13.54 -3.35 -10.93
CA ALA A 137 -14.58 -3.38 -9.92
C ALA A 137 -14.26 -2.46 -8.73
N GLU A 138 -15.31 -1.97 -8.08
CA GLU A 138 -15.19 -1.13 -6.89
C GLU A 138 -14.83 -1.97 -5.65
N HIS A 139 -14.03 -1.39 -4.77
CA HIS A 139 -13.73 -1.90 -3.44
C HIS A 139 -13.48 -0.71 -2.50
N ALA A 140 -13.57 -0.94 -1.20
CA ALA A 140 -13.26 0.06 -0.20
C ALA A 140 -12.19 -0.45 0.76
N MET A 141 -11.33 0.46 1.20
CA MET A 141 -10.56 0.28 2.43
C MET A 141 -11.31 0.99 3.56
N VAL A 142 -11.48 0.30 4.67
CA VAL A 142 -12.13 0.80 5.87
C VAL A 142 -11.10 0.83 7.00
N PHE A 143 -11.03 1.96 7.69
CA PHE A 143 -10.08 2.21 8.77
C PHE A 143 -10.83 2.68 10.02
N LEU A 144 -10.40 2.18 11.17
CA LEU A 144 -10.80 2.70 12.47
C LEU A 144 -9.60 3.41 13.09
N ILE A 145 -9.71 4.72 13.22
CA ILE A 145 -8.70 5.60 13.78
C ILE A 145 -9.07 5.91 15.23
N ASP A 146 -8.16 5.62 16.14
CA ASP A 146 -8.32 5.86 17.57
C ASP A 146 -7.73 7.24 17.91
N GLU A 147 -8.60 8.22 18.09
CA GLU A 147 -8.24 9.61 18.36
C GLU A 147 -7.76 9.80 19.79
N LEU A 148 -8.21 8.97 20.75
CA LEU A 148 -7.71 9.01 22.13
C LEU A 148 -6.27 8.53 22.23
N ALA A 149 -5.87 7.58 21.39
CA ALA A 149 -4.49 7.15 21.24
C ALA A 149 -3.71 8.02 20.24
N GLY A 150 -4.13 9.27 20.04
CA GLY A 150 -3.43 10.24 19.22
C GLY A 150 -3.65 10.05 17.72
N GLY A 151 -4.74 9.44 17.30
CA GLY A 151 -5.19 9.29 15.91
C GLY A 151 -4.41 8.23 15.12
N ILE A 152 -4.26 7.04 15.71
CA ILE A 152 -3.60 5.86 15.12
C ILE A 152 -4.61 4.91 14.46
N VAL A 153 -4.22 4.23 13.38
CA VAL A 153 -5.06 3.17 12.79
C VAL A 153 -5.05 1.94 13.69
N ARG A 154 -6.18 1.62 14.32
CA ARG A 154 -6.35 0.42 15.17
C ARG A 154 -6.81 -0.80 14.41
N ARG A 155 -7.72 -0.60 13.46
CA ARG A 155 -8.26 -1.65 12.59
C ARG A 155 -8.28 -1.15 11.15
N ALA A 156 -8.01 -2.05 10.22
CA ALA A 156 -8.12 -1.78 8.81
C ALA A 156 -8.59 -3.06 8.11
N PHE A 157 -9.44 -2.95 7.11
CA PHE A 157 -9.76 -4.08 6.24
C PHE A 157 -10.17 -3.61 4.85
N VAL A 158 -10.26 -4.55 3.91
CA VAL A 158 -10.68 -4.30 2.53
C VAL A 158 -11.97 -5.07 2.26
N THR A 159 -12.90 -4.46 1.56
CA THR A 159 -14.18 -5.08 1.18
C THR A 159 -14.59 -4.71 -0.23
N ARG A 160 -15.26 -5.64 -0.93
CA ARG A 160 -15.95 -5.35 -2.20
C ARG A 160 -17.39 -4.89 -1.98
N ASP A 161 -17.96 -5.14 -0.80
CA ASP A 161 -19.33 -4.75 -0.45
C ASP A 161 -19.36 -3.31 0.11
N VAL A 162 -19.02 -2.33 -0.74
CA VAL A 162 -18.88 -0.92 -0.34
C VAL A 162 -20.16 -0.36 0.27
N ASP A 163 -21.31 -0.63 -0.34
CA ASP A 163 -22.61 -0.18 0.16
C ASP A 163 -22.98 -0.81 1.50
N VAL A 164 -22.59 -2.07 1.72
CA VAL A 164 -22.81 -2.73 3.02
C VAL A 164 -21.93 -2.08 4.09
N ALA A 165 -20.66 -1.81 3.78
CA ALA A 165 -19.76 -1.13 4.71
C ALA A 165 -20.24 0.27 5.06
N ARG A 166 -20.71 1.05 4.07
CA ARG A 166 -21.29 2.38 4.28
C ARG A 166 -22.54 2.32 5.16
N ARG A 167 -23.49 1.43 4.86
CA ARG A 167 -24.71 1.28 5.67
C ARG A 167 -24.39 0.90 7.12
N ARG A 168 -23.52 -0.08 7.34
CA ARG A 168 -23.11 -0.50 8.68
C ARG A 168 -22.40 0.60 9.47
N LEU A 169 -21.61 1.44 8.81
CA LEU A 169 -20.98 2.58 9.48
C LEU A 169 -21.97 3.71 9.76
N ALA A 170 -22.94 3.95 8.88
CA ALA A 170 -24.02 4.91 9.13
C ALA A 170 -24.92 4.52 10.32
N GLU A 171 -25.01 3.24 10.66
CA GLU A 171 -25.68 2.77 11.89
C GLU A 171 -24.94 3.19 13.17
N GLN A 172 -23.64 3.53 13.09
CA GLN A 172 -22.84 3.97 14.23
C GLN A 172 -22.85 5.49 14.44
N GLY A 173 -23.27 6.27 13.44
CA GLY A 173 -23.31 7.73 13.52
C GLY A 173 -23.42 8.40 12.14
N PRO A 174 -23.46 9.74 12.10
CA PRO A 174 -23.55 10.48 10.84
C PRO A 174 -22.37 10.15 9.92
N LEU A 175 -22.68 9.63 8.73
CA LEU A 175 -21.70 9.35 7.70
C LEU A 175 -21.60 10.54 6.75
N ASN A 176 -20.51 11.30 6.87
CA ASN A 176 -20.28 12.51 6.08
C ASN A 176 -19.31 12.23 4.95
N GLY A 177 -19.61 12.72 3.74
CA GLY A 177 -18.66 12.71 2.63
C GLY A 177 -17.46 13.61 2.95
N ILE A 178 -16.27 13.17 2.57
CA ILE A 178 -15.03 13.94 2.68
C ILE A 178 -14.29 13.91 1.36
N GLY A 179 -13.58 14.99 1.02
CA GLY A 179 -12.75 15.03 -0.17
C GLY A 179 -11.66 13.95 -0.12
N ALA A 180 -11.36 13.35 -1.29
CA ALA A 180 -10.36 12.29 -1.40
C ALA A 180 -8.99 12.73 -0.84
N GLU A 181 -8.54 13.94 -1.14
CA GLU A 181 -7.26 14.47 -0.63
C GLU A 181 -7.24 14.51 0.90
N ALA A 182 -8.29 15.03 1.53
CA ALA A 182 -8.40 15.10 2.98
C ALA A 182 -8.45 13.70 3.63
N ALA A 183 -9.16 12.74 3.02
CA ALA A 183 -9.18 11.35 3.47
C ALA A 183 -7.78 10.71 3.43
N HIS A 184 -7.04 10.89 2.35
CA HIS A 184 -5.68 10.33 2.22
C HIS A 184 -4.67 11.06 3.12
N TRP A 185 -4.88 12.34 3.41
CA TRP A 185 -4.07 13.09 4.37
C TRP A 185 -4.26 12.56 5.79
N LEU A 186 -5.52 12.33 6.20
CA LEU A 186 -5.83 11.68 7.48
C LEU A 186 -5.16 10.30 7.58
N LEU A 187 -5.30 9.50 6.52
CA LEU A 187 -4.71 8.16 6.48
C LEU A 187 -3.18 8.20 6.57
N ALA A 188 -2.52 9.10 5.82
CA ALA A 188 -1.07 9.28 5.86
C ALA A 188 -0.59 9.68 7.26
N ARG A 189 -1.25 10.64 7.90
CA ARG A 189 -0.93 11.08 9.26
C ARG A 189 -1.09 9.95 10.27
N SER A 190 -2.14 9.15 10.16
CA SER A 190 -2.39 8.03 11.08
C SER A 190 -1.38 6.89 10.92
N TYR A 191 -0.93 6.59 9.69
CA TYR A 191 0.14 5.62 9.47
C TYR A 191 1.52 6.16 9.87
N GLU A 192 1.83 7.44 9.65
CA GLU A 192 3.07 8.06 10.14
C GLU A 192 3.19 7.94 11.67
N ARG A 193 2.08 8.13 12.38
CA ARG A 193 2.03 7.93 13.85
C ARG A 193 2.25 6.47 14.24
N LEU A 194 1.67 5.53 13.50
CA LEU A 194 1.91 4.11 13.72
C LEU A 194 3.40 3.75 13.53
N ASP A 195 4.04 4.33 12.53
CA ASP A 195 5.44 4.07 12.18
C ASP A 195 6.41 4.58 13.23
N ARG A 196 6.08 5.70 13.87
CA ARG A 196 6.86 6.26 14.99
C ARG A 196 6.69 5.49 16.29
N ASN A 197 5.70 4.61 16.40
CA ASN A 197 5.36 3.90 17.64
C ASN A 197 5.11 2.39 17.36
N PRO A 198 6.15 1.64 16.93
CA PRO A 198 6.01 0.25 16.47
C PRO A 198 5.54 -0.73 17.56
N GLU A 199 5.74 -0.38 18.82
CA GLU A 199 5.27 -1.10 20.02
C GLU A 199 3.75 -1.03 20.24
N LEU A 200 3.03 -0.15 19.53
CA LEU A 200 1.58 -0.07 19.66
C LEU A 200 0.89 -1.35 19.17
N ARG A 201 0.00 -1.87 20.02
CA ARG A 201 -0.85 -3.00 19.67
C ARG A 201 -1.95 -2.55 18.70
N VAL A 202 -1.85 -3.02 17.46
CA VAL A 202 -2.84 -2.84 16.41
C VAL A 202 -3.33 -4.20 15.93
N ASP A 203 -4.50 -4.21 15.29
CA ASP A 203 -5.03 -5.43 14.68
C ASP A 203 -4.08 -5.98 13.60
N ALA A 204 -4.06 -7.30 13.43
CA ALA A 204 -3.24 -7.97 12.42
C ALA A 204 -3.57 -7.46 11.02
N ASP A 205 -4.83 -7.11 10.75
CA ASP A 205 -5.24 -6.63 9.43
C ASP A 205 -4.64 -5.26 9.10
N VAL A 206 -4.36 -4.40 10.09
CA VAL A 206 -3.62 -3.13 9.87
C VAL A 206 -2.26 -3.39 9.25
N ARG A 207 -1.57 -4.45 9.70
CA ARG A 207 -0.29 -4.87 9.14
C ARG A 207 -0.47 -5.49 7.76
N ARG A 208 -1.49 -6.33 7.58
CA ARG A 208 -1.79 -6.98 6.28
C ARG A 208 -2.20 -5.99 5.20
N THR A 209 -2.78 -4.85 5.53
CA THR A 209 -3.20 -3.83 4.54
C THR A 209 -2.23 -2.66 4.44
N ARG A 210 -1.13 -2.65 5.19
CA ARG A 210 -0.20 -1.52 5.28
C ARG A 210 0.40 -1.15 3.92
N LEU A 211 0.86 -2.13 3.14
CA LEU A 211 1.43 -1.86 1.82
C LEU A 211 0.36 -1.37 0.84
N LEU A 212 -0.87 -1.89 0.93
CA LEU A 212 -2.00 -1.35 0.16
C LEU A 212 -2.23 0.12 0.52
N ALA A 213 -2.36 0.45 1.80
CA ALA A 213 -2.59 1.81 2.26
C ALA A 213 -1.51 2.78 1.76
N GLY A 214 -0.23 2.39 1.84
CA GLY A 214 0.89 3.17 1.31
C GLY A 214 0.75 3.49 -0.18
N ARG A 215 0.35 2.51 -0.99
CA ARG A 215 0.06 2.74 -2.42
C ARG A 215 -1.10 3.71 -2.62
N ARG A 216 -2.19 3.57 -1.86
CA ARG A 216 -3.40 4.42 -1.98
C ARG A 216 -3.08 5.87 -1.61
N ILE A 217 -2.32 6.07 -0.53
CA ILE A 217 -1.79 7.38 -0.13
C ILE A 217 -0.98 7.99 -1.28
N ALA A 218 0.00 7.26 -1.82
CA ALA A 218 0.83 7.78 -2.91
C ALA A 218 0.00 8.18 -4.15
N LEU A 219 -0.96 7.35 -4.56
CA LEU A 219 -1.84 7.64 -5.69
C LEU A 219 -2.68 8.91 -5.51
N ALA A 220 -3.06 9.25 -4.29
CA ALA A 220 -3.84 10.44 -4.01
C ALA A 220 -3.01 11.73 -4.03
N PHE A 221 -1.70 11.64 -3.85
CA PHE A 221 -0.79 12.81 -3.80
C PHE A 221 0.10 12.98 -5.04
N GLY A 222 0.21 11.97 -5.91
CA GLY A 222 1.00 12.00 -7.16
C GLY A 222 2.41 11.46 -7.01
#